data_AF-A0A956DYD6-F1
#
_entry.id   AF-A0A956DYD6-F1
#
_cell.length_a   1.000
_cell.length_b   1.000
_cell.length_c   1.000
_cell.angle_alpha   90.00
_cell.angle_beta   90.00
_cell.angle_gamma   90.00
#
_symmetry.space_group_name_H-M   'P 1'
#
loop_
_entity.id
_entity.type
_entity.pdbx_description
1 polymer ?
#
loop_
_entity_poly.entity_id
_entity_poly.type
_entity_poly.pdbx_seq_one_letter_code
_entity_poly.pdbx_strand_id
1 'polypeptide(L)'
;MSKRGANRSCFATLALVALSWGCTERYELFPGATTSERPGAPRGSALGAHQVHSCVARTGDGVWCWGSNSGYALGQSDPTLLSGPVRVPGLPDVVALGLGGEYGCSLNASGEIDCWGRNDEGQLGVGEFGDRQAPSTALLPESIDRLSAGSGHACAVSRLGGLYCWGRNAERQLGHEDSRENQATPWLVDAFEDWSDVSAGDGHTCGIRAGGALYCWGRNTQGQLGLGDGSAVQYGAPTLVDDIGTWS
;
A
#
# COMPACT_ATOMS: atom_id res chain seq x y z
N MET A 1 -66.76 -4.20 -7.17
CA MET A 1 -65.33 -4.42 -6.83
C MET A 1 -64.61 -3.09 -6.94
N SER A 2 -64.24 -2.52 -5.79
CA SER A 2 -63.73 -1.15 -5.62
C SER A 2 -62.26 -1.07 -6.00
N LYS A 3 -61.92 -0.21 -6.96
CA LYS A 3 -60.55 0.30 -7.15
C LYS A 3 -60.39 1.52 -6.24
N ARG A 4 -59.65 1.38 -5.14
CA ARG A 4 -59.16 2.51 -4.35
C ARG A 4 -57.78 2.92 -4.85
N GLY A 5 -57.65 4.18 -5.23
CA GLY A 5 -56.35 4.82 -5.38
C GLY A 5 -55.71 5.09 -4.01
N ALA A 6 -54.39 5.10 -3.98
CA ALA A 6 -53.61 5.71 -2.91
C ALA A 6 -52.37 6.36 -3.53
N ASN A 7 -52.40 7.69 -3.55
CA ASN A 7 -51.25 8.56 -3.74
C ASN A 7 -50.29 8.33 -2.56
N ARG A 8 -49.01 8.04 -2.81
CA ARG A 8 -47.95 8.16 -1.79
C ARG A 8 -46.69 8.73 -2.43
N SER A 9 -46.44 9.99 -2.11
CA SER A 9 -45.16 10.67 -2.29
C SER A 9 -44.09 9.96 -1.46
N CYS A 10 -43.00 9.54 -2.09
CA CYS A 10 -41.80 9.07 -1.39
C CYS A 10 -40.74 10.16 -1.45
N PHE A 11 -40.35 10.65 -0.27
CA PHE A 11 -39.16 11.46 -0.06
C PHE A 11 -37.92 10.67 -0.45
N ALA A 12 -37.03 11.26 -1.24
CA ALA A 12 -35.71 10.73 -1.52
C ALA A 12 -34.77 11.12 -0.38
N THR A 13 -34.44 10.16 0.48
CA THR A 13 -33.23 10.25 1.32
C THR A 13 -32.13 9.51 0.57
N LEU A 14 -31.15 10.25 0.03
CA LEU A 14 -29.95 9.66 -0.57
C LEU A 14 -29.15 8.94 0.53
N ALA A 15 -29.25 7.61 0.55
CA ALA A 15 -28.23 6.76 1.15
C ALA A 15 -27.38 6.21 0.00
N LEU A 16 -26.16 6.73 -0.14
CA LEU A 16 -25.13 6.13 -0.97
C LEU A 16 -24.72 4.81 -0.31
N VAL A 17 -25.31 3.72 -0.79
CA VAL A 17 -24.83 2.36 -0.53
C VAL A 17 -23.64 2.15 -1.46
N ALA A 18 -22.43 2.16 -0.90
CA ALA A 18 -21.27 1.57 -1.57
C ALA A 18 -21.47 0.05 -1.55
N LEU A 19 -21.75 -0.52 -2.73
CA LEU A 19 -21.89 -1.96 -2.92
C LEU A 19 -20.50 -2.61 -2.81
N SER A 20 -20.24 -3.29 -1.70
CA SER A 20 -19.23 -4.33 -1.64
C SER A 20 -19.76 -5.53 -2.43
N TRP A 21 -19.04 -5.91 -3.48
CA TRP A 21 -19.32 -7.17 -4.17
C TRP A 21 -18.74 -8.31 -3.34
N GLY A 22 -19.64 -9.15 -2.81
CA GLY A 22 -19.32 -10.47 -2.30
C GLY A 22 -19.90 -11.53 -3.23
N CYS A 23 -19.04 -12.36 -3.81
CA CYS A 23 -19.37 -13.74 -4.10
C CYS A 23 -18.35 -14.62 -3.38
N THR A 24 -18.87 -15.42 -2.45
CA THR A 24 -18.22 -16.40 -1.59
C THR A 24 -17.60 -17.56 -2.39
N GLU A 25 -16.31 -17.85 -2.21
CA GLU A 25 -15.78 -19.12 -1.67
C GLU A 25 -14.32 -18.91 -1.19
N ARG A 26 -14.07 -19.29 0.07
CA ARG A 26 -12.78 -19.31 0.81
C ARG A 26 -12.05 -17.96 0.98
N TYR A 27 -12.08 -17.50 2.22
CA TYR A 27 -11.28 -16.39 2.72
C TYR A 27 -9.79 -16.71 2.66
N GLU A 28 -9.07 -16.03 1.77
CA GLU A 28 -7.76 -15.47 2.10
C GLU A 28 -7.85 -13.96 1.83
N LEU A 29 -7.88 -13.18 2.91
CA LEU A 29 -7.72 -11.72 2.81
C LEU A 29 -6.28 -11.50 2.38
N PHE A 30 -6.04 -11.05 1.15
CA PHE A 30 -4.73 -10.52 0.77
C PHE A 30 -4.49 -9.22 1.54
N PRO A 31 -3.52 -9.13 2.47
CA PRO A 31 -3.10 -7.86 3.02
C PRO A 31 -2.30 -7.12 1.93
N GLY A 32 -2.71 -5.90 1.57
CA GLY A 32 -1.98 -5.05 0.62
C GLY A 32 -2.77 -4.55 -0.59
N ALA A 33 -4.10 -4.71 -0.66
CA ALA A 33 -4.90 -4.17 -1.76
C ALA A 33 -4.92 -2.62 -1.72
N THR A 34 -3.96 -1.99 -2.40
CA THR A 34 -4.10 -0.62 -2.86
C THR A 34 -4.97 -0.65 -4.12
N THR A 35 -5.96 0.23 -4.20
CA THR A 35 -6.61 0.48 -5.49
C THR A 35 -5.59 1.22 -6.36
N SER A 36 -4.93 0.49 -7.27
CA SER A 36 -4.21 1.09 -8.40
C SER A 36 -5.24 1.78 -9.28
N GLU A 37 -5.49 3.07 -9.02
CA GLU A 37 -6.29 3.87 -9.95
C GLU A 37 -5.42 4.28 -11.13
N ARG A 38 -5.91 3.93 -12.33
CA ARG A 38 -5.30 4.28 -13.62
C ARG A 38 -5.00 5.76 -13.76
N PRO A 39 -3.98 6.16 -14.56
CA PRO A 39 -3.80 7.54 -14.98
C PRO A 39 -5.08 8.07 -15.65
N GLY A 40 -5.74 9.05 -15.01
CA GLY A 40 -6.94 9.71 -15.53
C GLY A 40 -8.26 9.47 -14.77
N ALA A 41 -8.26 8.69 -13.68
CA ALA A 41 -9.40 8.64 -12.77
C ALA A 41 -9.60 10.03 -12.09
N PRO A 42 -10.85 10.51 -11.92
CA PRO A 42 -11.09 11.79 -11.26
C PRO A 42 -10.55 11.73 -9.84
N ARG A 43 -9.71 12.73 -9.44
CA ARG A 43 -9.12 12.89 -8.10
C ARG A 43 -10.18 12.63 -7.02
N GLY A 44 -10.17 11.44 -6.44
CA GLY A 44 -11.35 10.95 -5.74
C GLY A 44 -11.03 9.82 -4.79
N SER A 45 -10.61 10.20 -3.58
CA SER A 45 -10.55 9.35 -2.38
C SER A 45 -9.74 8.05 -2.46
N ALA A 46 -8.59 8.01 -1.79
CA ALA A 46 -7.82 6.78 -1.62
C ALA A 46 -8.32 5.98 -0.42
N LEU A 47 -8.30 4.65 -0.51
CA LEU A 47 -8.60 3.74 0.59
C LEU A 47 -7.41 2.83 0.84
N GLY A 48 -7.11 2.59 2.11
CA GLY A 48 -6.13 1.60 2.54
C GLY A 48 -6.69 0.79 3.70
N ALA A 49 -6.39 -0.51 3.71
CA ALA A 49 -6.68 -1.37 4.85
C ALA A 49 -5.55 -2.39 5.02
N HIS A 50 -5.13 -2.57 6.26
CA HIS A 50 -4.27 -3.67 6.68
C HIS A 50 -4.86 -4.33 7.93
N GLN A 51 -4.31 -5.46 8.35
CA GLN A 51 -4.87 -6.39 9.34
C GLN A 51 -5.51 -5.74 10.59
N VAL A 52 -4.99 -4.59 11.04
CA VAL A 52 -5.40 -3.96 12.31
C VAL A 52 -5.91 -2.52 12.19
N HIS A 53 -5.81 -1.88 11.02
CA HIS A 53 -6.24 -0.50 10.84
C HIS A 53 -6.67 -0.22 9.39
N SER A 54 -7.49 0.82 9.22
CA SER A 54 -7.98 1.26 7.91
C SER A 54 -7.92 2.77 7.83
N CYS A 55 -7.67 3.29 6.64
CA CYS A 55 -7.60 4.71 6.36
C CYS A 55 -8.32 5.06 5.07
N VAL A 56 -8.86 6.27 5.02
CA VAL A 56 -9.41 6.90 3.82
C VAL A 56 -8.82 8.28 3.66
N ALA A 57 -8.38 8.62 2.46
CA ALA A 57 -8.07 9.99 2.07
C ALA A 57 -9.29 10.60 1.38
N ARG A 58 -9.58 11.86 1.64
CA ARG A 58 -10.59 12.63 0.91
C ARG A 58 -9.97 13.91 0.40
N THR A 59 -10.18 14.21 -0.88
CA THR A 59 -9.67 15.42 -1.53
C THR A 59 -10.14 16.66 -0.77
N GLY A 60 -9.20 17.50 -0.33
CA GLY A 60 -9.47 18.72 0.44
C GLY A 60 -9.77 18.54 1.94
N ASP A 61 -9.92 17.30 2.43
CA ASP A 61 -10.29 17.00 3.83
C ASP A 61 -9.17 16.21 4.57
N GLY A 62 -8.26 15.57 3.83
CA GLY A 62 -7.07 14.88 4.37
C GLY A 62 -7.29 13.40 4.60
N VAL A 63 -6.47 12.80 5.47
CA VAL A 63 -6.49 11.36 5.76
C VAL A 63 -7.17 11.10 7.11
N TRP A 64 -8.05 10.11 7.13
CA TRP A 64 -8.79 9.66 8.30
C TRP A 64 -8.56 8.17 8.52
N CYS A 65 -8.14 7.77 9.72
CA CYS A 65 -7.84 6.39 10.07
C CYS A 65 -8.63 5.91 11.28
N TRP A 66 -8.85 4.60 11.40
CA TRP A 66 -9.45 3.95 12.57
C TRP A 66 -8.89 2.54 12.75
N GLY A 67 -9.05 1.96 13.93
CA GLY A 67 -8.51 0.65 14.30
C GLY A 67 -7.44 0.74 15.40
N SER A 68 -6.41 -0.10 15.32
CA SER A 68 -5.31 -0.12 16.29
C SER A 68 -4.40 1.10 16.15
N ASN A 69 -3.98 1.66 17.29
CA ASN A 69 -2.95 2.70 17.35
C ASN A 69 -1.73 2.29 18.21
N SER A 70 -1.55 0.99 18.50
CA SER A 70 -0.42 0.48 19.30
C SER A 70 0.95 0.91 18.77
N GLY A 71 1.09 0.99 17.45
CA GLY A 71 2.27 1.52 16.77
C GLY A 71 2.09 2.93 16.20
N TYR A 72 1.12 3.72 16.68
CA TYR A 72 0.81 5.07 16.17
C TYR A 72 0.32 5.13 14.70
N ALA A 73 -0.21 4.01 14.18
CA ALA A 73 -0.73 3.88 12.80
C ALA A 73 -1.90 4.82 12.46
N LEU A 74 -2.52 5.48 13.45
CA LEU A 74 -3.58 6.46 13.26
C LEU A 74 -3.08 7.91 13.34
N GLY A 75 -1.76 8.12 13.48
CA GLY A 75 -1.15 9.45 13.57
C GLY A 75 -1.52 10.21 14.85
N GLN A 76 -1.87 9.49 15.93
CA GLN A 76 -2.23 10.05 17.23
C GLN A 76 -1.19 9.68 18.28
N SER A 77 -0.95 10.56 19.26
CA SER A 77 0.03 10.34 20.32
C SER A 77 -0.40 9.33 21.39
N ASP A 78 -1.70 9.08 21.54
CA ASP A 78 -2.24 8.09 22.49
C ASP A 78 -2.27 6.71 21.80
N PRO A 79 -1.47 5.71 22.23
CA PRO A 79 -1.32 4.43 21.54
C PRO A 79 -2.47 3.44 21.81
N THR A 80 -3.69 3.96 21.93
CA THR A 80 -4.91 3.17 22.18
C THR A 80 -5.75 3.00 20.92
N LEU A 81 -6.50 1.91 20.85
CA LEU A 81 -7.42 1.64 19.75
C LEU A 81 -8.50 2.72 19.66
N LEU A 82 -8.77 3.20 18.45
CA LEU A 82 -9.87 4.12 18.15
C LEU A 82 -10.87 3.43 17.23
N SER A 83 -12.09 3.24 17.72
CA SER A 83 -13.18 2.58 17.00
C SER A 83 -13.90 3.46 15.98
N GLY A 84 -13.51 4.73 15.86
CA GLY A 84 -14.06 5.69 14.90
C GLY A 84 -12.97 6.47 14.17
N PRO A 85 -13.29 7.10 13.03
CA PRO A 85 -12.32 7.84 12.23
C PRO A 85 -11.68 8.99 12.99
N VAL A 86 -10.35 9.05 12.98
CA VAL A 86 -9.54 10.16 13.48
C VAL A 86 -8.67 10.71 12.36
N ARG A 87 -8.47 12.03 12.35
CA ARG A 87 -7.70 12.70 11.30
C ARG A 87 -6.20 12.57 11.56
N VAL A 88 -5.45 12.10 10.56
CA VAL A 88 -3.98 12.17 10.56
C VAL A 88 -3.57 13.62 10.27
N PRO A 89 -2.73 14.25 11.10
CA PRO A 89 -2.34 15.65 10.92
C PRO A 89 -1.39 15.81 9.72
N GLY A 90 -1.43 16.99 9.08
CA GLY A 90 -0.36 17.40 8.16
C GLY A 90 -0.32 16.74 6.78
N LEU A 91 -1.36 16.04 6.33
CA LEU A 91 -1.40 15.37 5.02
C LEU A 91 -2.35 16.07 4.02
N PRO A 92 -1.88 17.06 3.24
CA PRO A 92 -2.64 17.66 2.15
C PRO A 92 -2.57 16.83 0.86
N ASP A 93 -3.57 17.00 -0.01
CA ASP A 93 -3.52 16.57 -1.43
C ASP A 93 -3.07 15.11 -1.68
N VAL A 94 -3.44 14.21 -0.79
CA VAL A 94 -3.17 12.77 -0.89
C VAL A 94 -3.91 12.16 -2.07
N VAL A 95 -3.17 11.46 -2.92
CA VAL A 95 -3.68 10.74 -4.11
C VAL A 95 -3.65 9.23 -3.95
N ALA A 96 -2.80 8.68 -3.08
CA ALA A 96 -2.77 7.26 -2.74
C ALA A 96 -2.37 7.02 -1.28
N LEU A 97 -2.77 5.87 -0.75
CA LEU A 97 -2.42 5.39 0.59
C LEU A 97 -1.80 4.00 0.47
N GLY A 98 -0.76 3.74 1.26
CA GLY A 98 -0.20 2.40 1.48
C GLY A 98 -0.19 2.11 2.97
N LEU A 99 -0.91 1.07 3.42
CA LEU A 99 -0.96 0.67 4.83
C LEU A 99 -0.29 -0.68 5.04
N GLY A 100 0.54 -0.78 6.09
CA GLY A 100 1.19 -2.02 6.50
C GLY A 100 0.82 -2.46 7.92
N GLY A 101 1.67 -3.27 8.56
CA GLY A 101 1.42 -3.89 9.87
C GLY A 101 0.84 -2.94 10.92
N GLU A 102 1.60 -1.91 11.27
CA GLU A 102 1.21 -0.86 12.22
C GLU A 102 1.77 0.51 11.77
N TYR A 103 1.84 0.72 10.46
CA TYR A 103 2.28 1.97 9.87
C TYR A 103 1.44 2.30 8.63
N GLY A 104 1.42 3.57 8.26
CA GLY A 104 0.78 4.06 7.05
C GLY A 104 1.70 5.01 6.31
N CYS A 105 1.55 5.05 5.00
CA CYS A 105 2.19 5.99 4.10
C CYS A 105 1.15 6.61 3.18
N SER A 106 1.37 7.86 2.80
CA SER A 106 0.56 8.57 1.84
C SER A 106 1.42 9.11 0.72
N LEU A 107 0.91 9.07 -0.51
CA LEU A 107 1.50 9.70 -1.68
C LEU A 107 0.66 10.94 -2.01
N ASN A 108 1.30 12.09 -2.10
CA ASN A 108 0.64 13.34 -2.49
C ASN A 108 0.76 13.62 -3.99
N ALA A 109 0.05 14.64 -4.49
CA ALA A 109 0.06 15.00 -5.90
C ALA A 109 1.42 15.51 -6.42
N SER A 110 2.30 16.06 -5.57
CA SER A 110 3.67 16.43 -5.95
C SER A 110 4.55 15.21 -6.20
N GLY A 111 4.19 14.04 -5.65
CA GLY A 111 4.95 12.80 -5.74
C GLY A 111 5.84 12.57 -4.52
N GLU A 112 5.56 13.21 -3.39
CA GLU A 112 6.23 12.96 -2.11
C GLU A 112 5.48 11.91 -1.30
N ILE A 113 6.22 11.14 -0.51
CA ILE A 113 5.66 10.14 0.39
C ILE A 113 5.89 10.57 1.83
N ASP A 114 4.80 10.68 2.59
CA ASP A 114 4.84 10.87 4.05
C ASP A 114 4.33 9.62 4.75
N CYS A 115 5.13 9.09 5.69
CA CYS A 115 4.84 7.88 6.45
C CYS A 115 4.78 8.15 7.96
N TRP A 116 3.95 7.39 8.66
CA TRP A 116 3.75 7.47 10.11
C TRP A 116 3.50 6.08 10.71
N GLY A 117 3.67 5.97 12.02
CA GLY A 117 3.43 4.75 12.78
C GLY A 117 4.72 4.01 13.14
N ARG A 118 4.64 2.68 13.17
CA ARG A 118 5.73 1.78 13.56
C ARG A 118 6.92 1.90 12.61
N ASN A 119 8.14 1.93 13.13
CA ASN A 119 9.37 2.08 12.34
C ASN A 119 10.57 1.31 12.92
N ASP A 120 10.32 0.22 13.63
CA ASP A 120 11.34 -0.67 14.19
C ASP A 120 12.17 -1.39 13.11
N GLU A 121 11.61 -1.54 11.91
CA GLU A 121 12.25 -2.18 10.74
C GLU A 121 12.69 -1.15 9.70
N GLY A 122 12.52 0.15 9.94
CA GLY A 122 12.84 1.21 8.99
C GLY A 122 11.75 1.44 7.92
N GLN A 123 10.56 0.86 8.09
CA GLN A 123 9.46 0.85 7.13
C GLN A 123 8.86 2.23 6.79
N LEU A 124 9.27 3.29 7.49
CA LEU A 124 8.91 4.67 7.12
C LEU A 124 9.89 5.30 6.12
N GLY A 125 11.10 4.76 5.95
CA GLY A 125 12.04 5.26 4.94
C GLY A 125 12.65 6.64 5.25
N VAL A 126 12.64 7.04 6.52
CA VAL A 126 13.00 8.39 7.00
C VAL A 126 14.49 8.54 7.39
N GLY A 127 15.31 7.52 7.14
CA GLY A 127 16.75 7.52 7.45
C GLY A 127 17.13 7.10 8.85
N GLU A 128 16.16 6.74 9.68
CA GLU A 128 16.37 6.29 11.05
C GLU A 128 15.33 5.23 11.45
N PHE A 129 15.64 4.46 12.49
CA PHE A 129 14.72 3.53 13.14
C PHE A 129 13.97 4.25 14.27
N GLY A 130 12.77 3.76 14.61
CA GLY A 130 11.96 4.25 15.73
C GLY A 130 10.72 5.00 15.30
N ASP A 131 9.61 4.69 15.97
CA ASP A 131 8.25 5.02 15.57
C ASP A 131 7.99 6.53 15.44
N ARG A 132 7.05 6.88 14.57
CA ARG A 132 6.65 8.28 14.32
C ARG A 132 5.17 8.49 14.56
N GLN A 133 4.87 9.34 15.53
CA GLN A 133 3.49 9.70 15.86
C GLN A 133 2.84 10.64 14.82
N ALA A 134 3.66 11.43 14.13
CA ALA A 134 3.24 12.32 13.07
C ALA A 134 3.88 11.89 11.74
N PRO A 135 3.26 12.21 10.60
CA PRO A 135 3.86 11.93 9.30
C PRO A 135 5.23 12.57 9.14
N SER A 136 6.14 11.79 8.58
CA SER A 136 7.50 12.15 8.25
C SER A 136 7.78 11.76 6.80
N THR A 137 8.47 12.61 6.07
CA THR A 137 8.75 12.41 4.64
C THR A 137 9.83 11.34 4.44
N ALA A 138 9.53 10.35 3.60
CA ALA A 138 10.48 9.33 3.19
C ALA A 138 11.56 9.94 2.27
N LEU A 139 12.80 9.50 2.42
CA LEU A 139 13.98 10.09 1.76
C LEU A 139 14.18 9.54 0.33
N LEU A 140 13.18 9.68 -0.52
CA LEU A 140 13.24 9.27 -1.93
C LEU A 140 13.98 10.30 -2.77
N PRO A 141 14.85 9.88 -3.72
CA PRO A 141 15.62 10.81 -4.55
C PRO A 141 14.80 11.42 -5.69
N GLU A 142 13.61 10.88 -5.96
CA GLU A 142 12.77 11.21 -7.12
C GLU A 142 11.29 11.31 -6.74
N SER A 143 10.51 12.04 -7.56
CA SER A 143 9.06 12.10 -7.41
C SER A 143 8.40 10.78 -7.81
N ILE A 144 7.41 10.38 -7.02
CA ILE A 144 6.78 9.06 -7.07
C ILE A 144 5.47 9.06 -7.86
N ASP A 145 5.20 7.96 -8.54
CA ASP A 145 3.96 7.66 -9.25
C ASP A 145 3.15 6.51 -8.62
N ARG A 146 3.81 5.50 -8.04
CA ARG A 146 3.16 4.36 -7.36
C ARG A 146 3.74 4.15 -5.99
N LEU A 147 2.88 3.78 -5.04
CA LEU A 147 3.24 3.41 -3.66
C LEU A 147 2.51 2.11 -3.30
N SER A 148 3.24 1.19 -2.70
CA SER A 148 2.69 -0.02 -2.09
C SER A 148 3.36 -0.29 -0.74
N ALA A 149 2.56 -0.72 0.23
CA ALA A 149 3.00 -1.01 1.59
C ALA A 149 2.65 -2.45 1.93
N GLY A 150 3.68 -3.22 2.31
CA GLY A 150 3.58 -4.55 2.87
C GLY A 150 3.59 -4.51 4.40
N SER A 151 3.66 -5.70 5.01
CA SER A 151 3.55 -5.86 6.48
C SER A 151 4.64 -5.11 7.26
N GLY A 152 5.89 -5.18 6.79
CA GLY A 152 7.04 -4.52 7.41
C GLY A 152 7.94 -3.76 6.44
N HIS A 153 7.53 -3.59 5.18
CA HIS A 153 8.31 -2.89 4.15
C HIS A 153 7.38 -2.14 3.21
N ALA A 154 7.89 -1.09 2.58
CA ALA A 154 7.17 -0.36 1.54
C ALA A 154 8.03 -0.26 0.28
N CYS A 155 7.36 -0.12 -0.85
CA CYS A 155 7.99 0.05 -2.16
C CYS A 155 7.27 1.15 -2.94
N ALA A 156 8.03 1.84 -3.80
CA ALA A 156 7.53 2.92 -4.62
C ALA A 156 8.19 2.92 -6.00
N VAL A 157 7.42 3.27 -7.01
CA VAL A 157 7.91 3.47 -8.39
C VAL A 157 7.93 4.97 -8.68
N SER A 158 9.10 5.48 -9.09
CA SER A 158 9.26 6.86 -9.48
C SER A 158 8.57 7.16 -10.81
N ARG A 159 8.33 8.45 -11.09
CA ARG A 159 7.81 8.90 -12.39
C ARG A 159 8.76 8.60 -13.56
N LEU A 160 10.02 8.31 -13.26
CA LEU A 160 11.02 7.89 -14.24
C LEU A 160 11.11 6.36 -14.39
N GLY A 161 10.36 5.60 -13.59
CA GLY A 161 10.34 4.13 -13.63
C GLY A 161 11.38 3.47 -12.70
N GLY A 162 12.05 4.23 -11.82
CA GLY A 162 12.93 3.67 -10.81
C GLY A 162 12.15 3.03 -9.67
N LEU A 163 12.51 1.81 -9.27
CA LEU A 163 11.86 1.10 -8.17
C LEU A 163 12.69 1.19 -6.88
N TYR A 164 12.08 1.68 -5.81
CA TYR A 164 12.67 1.78 -4.49
C TYR A 164 11.89 0.97 -3.47
N CYS A 165 12.58 0.25 -2.59
CA CYS A 165 11.98 -0.46 -1.46
C CYS A 165 12.74 -0.17 -0.16
N TRP A 166 12.05 -0.14 0.97
CA TRP A 166 12.65 0.08 2.30
C TRP A 166 11.88 -0.64 3.40
N GLY A 167 12.49 -0.72 4.59
CA GLY A 167 11.96 -1.42 5.75
C GLY A 167 12.59 -2.79 5.96
N ARG A 168 11.76 -3.75 6.35
CA ARG A 168 12.15 -5.13 6.65
C ARG A 168 12.75 -5.82 5.44
N ASN A 169 13.86 -6.54 5.63
CA ASN A 169 14.49 -7.33 4.58
C ASN A 169 14.90 -8.76 5.01
N ALA A 170 14.40 -9.24 6.15
CA ALA A 170 14.75 -10.57 6.67
C ALA A 170 14.43 -11.71 5.69
N GLU A 171 13.42 -11.53 4.83
CA GLU A 171 13.00 -12.47 3.79
C GLU A 171 13.46 -12.07 2.39
N ARG A 172 14.35 -11.08 2.29
CA ARG A 172 14.85 -10.49 1.04
C ARG A 172 13.80 -9.71 0.22
N GLN A 173 12.71 -9.26 0.86
CA GLN A 173 11.60 -8.57 0.20
C GLN A 173 11.94 -7.19 -0.40
N LEU A 174 13.12 -6.62 -0.11
CA LEU A 174 13.57 -5.35 -0.67
C LEU A 174 14.26 -5.49 -2.03
N GLY A 175 14.49 -6.71 -2.53
CA GLY A 175 15.20 -6.89 -3.80
C GLY A 175 16.69 -6.56 -3.70
N HIS A 176 17.26 -6.61 -2.50
CA HIS A 176 18.69 -6.43 -2.24
C HIS A 176 19.38 -7.80 -2.20
N GLU A 177 19.89 -8.26 -3.35
CA GLU A 177 20.37 -9.63 -3.56
C GLU A 177 21.37 -10.11 -2.49
N ASP A 178 22.32 -9.25 -2.13
CA ASP A 178 23.42 -9.58 -1.21
C ASP A 178 23.15 -9.26 0.26
N SER A 179 21.92 -8.87 0.63
CA SER A 179 21.61 -8.44 2.01
C SER A 179 20.30 -9.00 2.54
N ARG A 180 20.25 -9.17 3.86
CA ARG A 180 19.02 -9.38 4.65
C ARG A 180 18.80 -8.27 5.68
N GLU A 181 19.64 -7.25 5.66
CA GLU A 181 19.56 -6.14 6.59
C GLU A 181 18.40 -5.23 6.23
N ASN A 182 17.68 -4.80 7.26
CA ASN A 182 16.62 -3.82 7.14
C ASN A 182 17.20 -2.47 6.65
N GLN A 183 16.40 -1.73 5.88
CA GLN A 183 16.80 -0.45 5.31
C GLN A 183 15.91 0.67 5.81
N ALA A 184 16.46 1.61 6.60
CA ALA A 184 15.73 2.79 7.05
C ALA A 184 15.68 3.90 5.98
N THR A 185 16.40 3.74 4.86
CA THR A 185 16.34 4.61 3.68
C THR A 185 15.87 3.81 2.46
N PRO A 186 15.14 4.43 1.51
CA PRO A 186 14.83 3.82 0.22
C PRO A 186 16.05 3.24 -0.48
N TRP A 187 16.02 1.92 -0.71
CA TRP A 187 17.00 1.19 -1.51
C TRP A 187 16.53 1.11 -2.96
N LEU A 188 17.39 1.48 -3.91
CA LEU A 188 17.14 1.30 -5.33
C LEU A 188 17.28 -0.19 -5.68
N VAL A 189 16.19 -0.83 -6.07
CA VAL A 189 16.12 -2.29 -6.28
C VAL A 189 17.05 -2.73 -7.40
N ASP A 190 17.04 -2.02 -8.52
CA ASP A 190 17.96 -2.22 -9.63
C ASP A 190 18.12 -0.92 -10.45
N ALA A 191 19.08 -0.92 -11.37
CA ALA A 191 19.41 0.25 -12.18
C ALA A 191 18.46 0.45 -13.37
N PHE A 192 17.39 -0.33 -13.49
CA PHE A 192 16.45 -0.19 -14.58
C PHE A 192 15.36 0.84 -14.26
N GLU A 193 15.04 1.67 -15.25
CA GLU A 193 14.07 2.76 -15.17
C GLU A 193 12.80 2.40 -15.96
N ASP A 194 12.34 1.16 -15.83
CA ASP A 194 11.22 0.62 -16.58
C ASP A 194 10.14 -0.02 -15.69
N TRP A 195 10.19 0.17 -14.37
CA TRP A 195 9.10 -0.27 -13.51
C TRP A 195 7.85 0.58 -13.73
N SER A 196 6.69 -0.05 -13.76
CA SER A 196 5.40 0.59 -14.03
C SER A 196 4.38 0.38 -12.90
N ASP A 197 4.53 -0.71 -12.15
CA ASP A 197 3.71 -0.98 -10.97
C ASP A 197 4.46 -1.86 -9.96
N VAL A 198 4.02 -1.82 -8.70
CA VAL A 198 4.58 -2.61 -7.61
C VAL A 198 3.52 -2.96 -6.57
N SER A 199 3.60 -4.18 -6.04
CA SER A 199 2.77 -4.69 -4.95
C SER A 199 3.65 -5.34 -3.87
N ALA A 200 3.57 -4.83 -2.64
CA ALA A 200 4.27 -5.35 -1.47
C ALA A 200 3.32 -6.20 -0.61
N GLY A 201 3.70 -7.45 -0.36
CA GLY A 201 2.97 -8.39 0.48
C GLY A 201 3.51 -8.49 1.92
N ASP A 202 3.21 -9.58 2.63
CA ASP A 202 3.69 -9.78 4.01
C ASP A 202 5.21 -9.95 4.12
N GLY A 203 5.80 -10.67 3.15
CA GLY A 203 7.24 -10.92 3.12
C GLY A 203 7.81 -11.10 1.71
N HIS A 204 7.04 -10.73 0.69
CA HIS A 204 7.45 -10.79 -0.72
C HIS A 204 6.99 -9.51 -1.42
N THR A 205 7.56 -9.26 -2.59
CA THR A 205 7.20 -8.13 -3.44
C THR A 205 7.11 -8.62 -4.87
N CYS A 206 6.14 -8.09 -5.61
CA CYS A 206 6.03 -8.28 -7.04
C CYS A 206 5.94 -6.93 -7.74
N GLY A 207 6.42 -6.84 -8.97
CA GLY A 207 6.36 -5.64 -9.78
C GLY A 207 6.22 -5.96 -11.25
N ILE A 208 5.73 -4.96 -12.00
CA ILE A 208 5.52 -5.06 -13.44
C ILE A 208 6.43 -4.05 -14.13
N ARG A 209 7.21 -4.52 -15.10
CA ARG A 209 8.03 -3.66 -15.97
C ARG A 209 7.25 -3.18 -17.18
N ALA A 210 7.76 -2.14 -17.83
CA ALA A 210 7.27 -1.62 -19.08
C ALA A 210 7.31 -2.74 -20.13
N GLY A 211 6.19 -2.94 -20.84
CA GLY A 211 5.99 -4.10 -21.70
C GLY A 211 5.24 -5.26 -21.04
N GLY A 212 4.96 -5.17 -19.73
CA GLY A 212 4.05 -6.06 -19.01
C GLY A 212 4.73 -7.23 -18.31
N ALA A 213 6.06 -7.37 -18.36
CA ALA A 213 6.74 -8.49 -17.71
C ALA A 213 6.60 -8.44 -16.17
N LEU A 214 6.19 -9.56 -15.57
CA LEU A 214 5.95 -9.73 -14.14
C LEU A 214 7.18 -10.33 -13.44
N TYR A 215 7.60 -9.68 -12.36
CA TYR A 215 8.71 -10.12 -11.51
C TYR A 215 8.25 -10.22 -10.07
N CYS A 216 8.76 -11.22 -9.34
CA CYS A 216 8.52 -11.38 -7.90
C CYS A 216 9.82 -11.76 -7.18
N TRP A 217 9.94 -11.33 -5.92
CA TRP A 217 11.09 -11.63 -5.05
C TRP A 217 10.69 -11.61 -3.57
N GLY A 218 11.61 -12.04 -2.71
CA GLY A 218 11.41 -12.18 -1.26
C GLY A 218 11.06 -13.59 -0.83
N ARG A 219 10.19 -13.72 0.17
CA ARG A 219 9.75 -14.98 0.77
C ARG A 219 9.10 -15.89 -0.28
N ASN A 220 9.59 -17.12 -0.41
CA ASN A 220 8.97 -18.15 -1.26
C ASN A 220 8.65 -19.46 -0.54
N THR A 221 8.63 -19.47 0.79
CA THR A 221 8.44 -20.70 1.58
C THR A 221 7.11 -21.42 1.32
N GLN A 222 6.17 -20.76 0.65
CA GLN A 222 4.85 -21.28 0.27
C GLN A 222 4.60 -21.22 -1.26
N GLY A 223 5.63 -21.03 -2.08
CA GLY A 223 5.47 -20.87 -3.53
C GLY A 223 4.84 -19.55 -3.96
N GLN A 224 4.77 -18.56 -3.06
CA GLN A 224 4.09 -17.28 -3.26
C GLN A 224 4.72 -16.38 -4.34
N LEU A 225 5.92 -16.72 -4.86
CA LEU A 225 6.50 -16.03 -6.02
C LEU A 225 6.01 -16.58 -7.37
N GLY A 226 5.32 -17.72 -7.40
CA GLY A 226 4.74 -18.26 -8.64
C GLY A 226 5.74 -18.82 -9.67
N LEU A 227 7.01 -19.05 -9.28
CA LEU A 227 8.09 -19.42 -10.21
C LEU A 227 7.97 -20.81 -10.85
N GLY A 228 7.10 -21.69 -10.32
CA GLY A 228 6.91 -23.04 -10.86
C GLY A 228 8.12 -23.97 -10.76
N ASP A 229 9.17 -23.58 -10.04
CA ASP A 229 10.44 -24.30 -9.92
C ASP A 229 10.45 -25.35 -8.79
N GLY A 230 9.39 -25.42 -7.99
CA GLY A 230 9.29 -26.31 -6.82
C GLY A 230 10.23 -25.90 -5.66
N SER A 231 10.85 -24.73 -5.73
CA SER A 231 11.75 -24.21 -4.71
C SER A 231 10.99 -23.52 -3.58
N ALA A 232 11.45 -23.70 -2.34
CA ALA A 232 10.99 -22.97 -1.17
C ALA A 232 11.99 -21.90 -0.71
N VAL A 233 12.97 -21.55 -1.55
CA VAL A 233 14.07 -20.62 -1.23
C VAL A 233 13.64 -19.17 -1.47
N GLN A 234 14.06 -18.24 -0.61
CA GLN A 234 13.84 -16.81 -0.83
C GLN A 234 14.73 -16.26 -1.96
N TYR A 235 14.15 -15.40 -2.80
CA TYR A 235 14.85 -14.76 -3.91
C TYR A 235 15.18 -13.32 -3.55
N GLY A 236 16.45 -12.94 -3.64
CA GLY A 236 16.91 -11.60 -3.25
C GLY A 236 16.93 -10.57 -4.37
N ALA A 237 16.78 -10.99 -5.62
CA ALA A 237 16.67 -10.13 -6.78
C ALA A 237 15.29 -10.34 -7.43
N PRO A 238 14.73 -9.32 -8.10
CA PRO A 238 13.55 -9.49 -8.94
C PRO A 238 13.72 -10.66 -9.91
N THR A 239 12.89 -11.68 -9.77
CA THR A 239 12.96 -12.90 -10.57
C THR A 239 11.78 -12.93 -11.52
N LEU A 240 12.04 -13.16 -12.81
CA LEU A 240 11.01 -13.20 -13.85
C LEU A 240 10.03 -14.35 -13.55
N VAL A 241 8.74 -14.01 -13.49
CA VAL A 241 7.64 -14.97 -13.33
C VAL A 241 7.02 -15.26 -14.70
N ASP A 242 6.71 -14.21 -15.46
CA ASP A 242 6.05 -14.30 -16.76
C ASP A 242 6.36 -13.08 -17.64
N ASP A 243 6.62 -13.30 -18.92
CA ASP A 243 6.87 -12.28 -19.95
C ASP A 243 5.84 -12.32 -21.11
N ILE A 244 4.80 -13.16 -21.00
CA ILE A 244 3.90 -13.49 -22.11
C ILE A 244 2.52 -12.80 -21.98
N GLY A 245 2.19 -12.24 -20.82
CA GLY A 245 0.93 -11.54 -20.55
C GLY A 245 1.10 -10.02 -20.43
N THR A 246 0.14 -9.24 -20.95
CA THR A 246 0.03 -7.82 -20.60
C THR A 246 -0.54 -7.71 -19.19
N TRP A 247 0.31 -7.82 -18.18
CA TRP A 247 -0.05 -7.49 -16.79
C TRP A 247 -0.20 -5.95 -16.70
N SER A 248 -1.34 -5.46 -16.19
CA SER A 248 -1.68 -4.02 -16.13
C SER A 248 -2.54 -3.66 -14.94
#